data_AF-A0A9W4D9Q5-F1
#
_entry.id   AF-A0A9W4D9Q5-F1
#
_cell.length_a   1.000
_cell.length_b   1.000
_cell.length_c   1.000
_cell.angle_alpha   90.00
_cell.angle_beta   90.00
_cell.angle_gamma   90.00
#
_symmetry.space_group_name_H-M   'P 1'
#
loop_
_entity.id
_entity.type
_entity.pdbx_description
1 polymer ?
#
loop_
_entity_poly.entity_id
_entity_poly.type
_entity_poly.pdbx_seq_one_letter_code
_entity_poly.pdbx_strand_id
1 'polypeptide(L)'
;MSPILTNPQPSQSEPMTQAYSEVSFMELLNEIQKTPREYWFHLFKILHAFRESVTLKPEQLTSVEKQTESGSQESEILVNQHEALKALTKQWMEEGDEKEQTETWEYLRQALEEDSVKI
;
A
#
# COMPACT_ATOMS: atom_id res chain seq x y z
N MET A 1 -30.01 -45.69 45.92
CA MET A 1 -30.20 -44.46 45.11
C MET A 1 -29.00 -43.56 45.37
N SER A 2 -28.13 -43.39 44.36
CA SER A 2 -26.98 -42.50 44.43
C SER A 2 -27.16 -41.43 43.34
N PRO A 3 -26.96 -40.13 43.62
CA PRO A 3 -26.99 -39.13 42.56
C PRO A 3 -25.66 -39.09 41.81
N ILE A 4 -25.77 -39.10 40.48
CA ILE A 4 -24.68 -38.98 39.52
C ILE A 4 -24.16 -37.54 39.52
N LEU A 5 -22.85 -37.41 39.69
CA LEU A 5 -22.08 -36.19 39.46
C LEU A 5 -22.12 -35.87 37.96
N THR A 6 -22.87 -34.83 37.58
CA THR A 6 -22.79 -34.26 36.22
C THR A 6 -22.44 -32.79 36.34
N ASN A 7 -21.14 -32.52 36.23
CA ASN A 7 -20.63 -31.23 35.83
C ASN A 7 -21.00 -31.00 34.35
N PRO A 8 -21.44 -29.79 33.99
CA PRO A 8 -20.91 -29.24 32.76
C PRO A 8 -20.41 -27.82 33.01
N GLN A 9 -19.10 -27.67 32.84
CA GLN A 9 -18.45 -26.45 32.42
C GLN A 9 -19.18 -25.86 31.19
N PRO A 10 -19.63 -24.60 31.23
CA PRO A 10 -19.64 -23.77 30.04
C PRO A 10 -18.34 -22.99 30.05
N SER A 11 -17.46 -23.34 29.13
CA SER A 11 -16.35 -22.49 28.70
C SER A 11 -16.94 -21.13 28.32
N GLN A 12 -16.82 -20.16 29.21
CA GLN A 12 -16.95 -18.76 28.85
C GLN A 12 -15.69 -18.42 28.05
N SER A 13 -15.69 -18.80 26.78
CA SER A 13 -14.94 -18.05 25.78
C SER A 13 -15.62 -16.68 25.73
N GLU A 14 -15.23 -15.79 26.63
CA GLU A 14 -15.48 -14.37 26.48
C GLU A 14 -14.95 -14.00 25.10
N PRO A 15 -15.79 -13.54 24.15
CA PRO A 15 -15.23 -12.79 23.05
C PRO A 15 -14.60 -11.59 23.72
N MET A 16 -13.26 -11.53 23.68
CA MET A 16 -12.52 -10.29 23.94
C MET A 16 -13.10 -9.27 22.98
N THR A 17 -14.12 -8.56 23.47
CA THR A 17 -14.74 -7.44 22.80
C THR A 17 -13.70 -6.35 22.97
N GLN A 18 -12.69 -6.42 22.10
CA GLN A 18 -11.69 -5.39 21.94
C GLN A 18 -12.52 -4.12 21.82
N ALA A 19 -12.42 -3.25 22.83
CA ALA A 19 -13.15 -2.01 22.85
C ALA A 19 -12.70 -1.23 21.61
N TYR A 20 -13.44 -1.37 20.53
CA TYR A 20 -13.37 -0.47 19.40
C TYR A 20 -13.84 0.85 19.99
N SER A 21 -12.89 1.65 20.48
CA SER A 21 -13.13 3.05 20.73
C SER A 21 -13.71 3.58 19.43
N GLU A 22 -15.01 3.88 19.44
CA GLU A 22 -15.74 4.30 18.26
C GLU A 22 -15.15 5.64 17.84
N VAL A 23 -14.24 5.62 16.86
CA VAL A 23 -13.61 6.84 16.35
C VAL A 23 -14.71 7.65 15.68
N SER A 24 -14.99 8.83 16.22
CA SER A 24 -16.02 9.70 15.65
C SER A 24 -15.60 10.12 14.25
N PHE A 25 -16.56 10.24 13.34
CA PHE A 25 -16.30 10.75 11.98
C PHE A 25 -15.56 12.10 11.99
N MET A 26 -15.85 12.95 12.98
CA MET A 26 -15.16 14.24 13.14
C MET A 26 -13.69 14.09 13.54
N GLU A 27 -13.38 13.08 14.36
CA GLU A 27 -11.99 12.79 14.76
C GLU A 27 -11.20 12.25 13.57
N LEU A 28 -11.81 11.37 12.76
CA LEU A 28 -11.22 10.85 11.53
C LEU A 28 -10.92 11.98 10.52
N LEU A 29 -11.89 12.86 10.27
CA LEU A 29 -11.68 13.99 9.34
C LEU A 29 -10.58 14.93 9.84
N ASN A 30 -10.55 15.22 11.14
CA ASN A 30 -9.52 16.06 11.74
C ASN A 30 -8.12 15.47 11.53
N GLU A 31 -7.97 14.15 11.66
CA GLU A 31 -6.68 13.49 11.47
C GLU A 31 -6.22 13.48 9.99
N ILE A 32 -7.16 13.27 9.06
CA ILE A 32 -6.89 13.40 7.63
C ILE A 32 -6.44 14.83 7.28
N GLN A 33 -7.08 15.85 7.86
CA GLN A 33 -6.73 17.26 7.59
C GLN A 33 -5.36 17.66 8.14
N LYS A 34 -4.91 17.06 9.25
CA LYS A 34 -3.57 17.28 9.81
C LYS A 34 -2.47 16.60 9.00
N THR A 35 -2.82 15.64 8.14
CA THR A 35 -1.83 14.95 7.29
C THR A 35 -1.26 15.95 6.28
N PRO A 36 0.07 16.07 6.12
CA PRO A 36 0.65 16.95 5.11
C PRO A 36 0.23 16.53 3.69
N ARG A 37 0.03 17.51 2.79
CA ARG A 37 -0.59 17.28 1.47
C ARG A 37 0.20 16.30 0.60
N GLU A 38 1.51 16.28 0.77
CA GLU A 38 2.46 15.41 0.06
C GLU A 38 2.13 13.91 0.29
N TYR A 39 1.49 13.59 1.42
CA TYR A 39 1.13 12.24 1.80
C TYR A 39 -0.35 11.90 1.57
N TRP A 40 -1.17 12.83 1.09
CA TRP A 40 -2.60 12.59 0.89
C TRP A 40 -2.88 11.48 -0.11
N PHE A 41 -2.07 11.38 -1.17
CA PHE A 41 -2.21 10.30 -2.14
C PHE A 41 -1.93 8.92 -1.51
N HIS A 42 -0.92 8.84 -0.65
CA HIS A 42 -0.59 7.62 0.09
C HIS A 42 -1.71 7.25 1.07
N LEU A 43 -2.23 8.23 1.81
CA LEU A 43 -3.37 8.07 2.72
C LEU A 43 -4.63 7.59 1.98
N PHE A 44 -4.91 8.16 0.80
CA PHE A 44 -6.02 7.74 -0.04
C PHE A 44 -5.89 6.28 -0.48
N LYS A 45 -4.69 5.83 -0.89
CA LYS A 45 -4.44 4.42 -1.23
C LYS A 45 -4.73 3.47 -0.05
N ILE A 46 -4.33 3.85 1.15
CA ILE A 46 -4.57 3.06 2.37
C ILE A 46 -6.07 2.98 2.66
N LEU A 47 -6.78 4.11 2.66
CA LEU A 47 -8.23 4.16 2.88
C LEU A 47 -8.99 3.34 1.83
N HIS A 48 -8.57 3.42 0.58
CA HIS A 48 -9.16 2.66 -0.51
C HIS A 48 -8.96 1.14 -0.31
N ALA A 49 -7.74 0.70 -0.04
CA ALA A 49 -7.43 -0.71 0.22
C ALA A 49 -8.18 -1.25 1.44
N PHE A 50 -8.29 -0.43 2.49
CA PHE A 50 -9.08 -0.77 3.67
C PHE A 50 -10.58 -0.86 3.36
N ARG A 51 -11.13 0.04 2.55
CA ARG A 51 -12.54 -0.06 2.11
C ARG A 51 -12.76 -1.40 1.42
N GLU A 52 -11.93 -1.74 0.45
CA GLU A 52 -12.04 -2.99 -0.30
C GLU A 52 -11.98 -4.21 0.63
N SER A 53 -11.05 -4.24 1.60
CA SER A 53 -10.95 -5.37 2.54
C SER A 53 -12.16 -5.51 3.47
N VAL A 54 -12.86 -4.42 3.77
CA VAL A 54 -14.05 -4.42 4.63
C VAL A 54 -15.34 -4.65 3.83
N THR A 55 -15.40 -4.22 2.56
CA THR A 55 -16.59 -4.35 1.71
C THR A 55 -16.64 -5.63 0.88
N LEU A 56 -15.52 -6.36 0.73
CA LEU A 56 -15.50 -7.66 0.06
C LEU A 56 -16.17 -8.72 0.93
N LYS A 57 -17.48 -8.82 0.76
CA LYS A 57 -18.28 -9.96 1.21
C LYS A 57 -17.79 -11.22 0.46
N PRO A 58 -17.54 -12.36 1.13
CA PRO A 58 -16.95 -13.55 0.49
C PRO A 58 -17.79 -14.16 -0.63
N GLU A 59 -19.04 -13.74 -0.81
CA GLU A 59 -19.95 -14.25 -1.86
C GLU A 59 -19.77 -13.58 -3.24
N GLN A 60 -18.98 -12.52 -3.38
CA GLN A 60 -18.77 -11.83 -4.67
C GLN A 60 -17.46 -12.20 -5.39
N LEU A 61 -16.67 -13.12 -4.81
CA LEU A 61 -15.40 -13.58 -5.39
C LEU A 61 -15.56 -14.22 -6.78
N THR A 62 -16.77 -14.62 -7.19
CA THR A 62 -17.01 -15.21 -8.52
C THR A 62 -17.34 -14.20 -9.62
N SER A 63 -17.55 -12.91 -9.28
CA SER A 63 -17.82 -11.86 -10.29
C SER A 63 -16.72 -10.80 -10.37
N VAL A 64 -15.86 -10.69 -9.34
CA VAL A 64 -14.71 -9.77 -9.29
C VAL A 64 -13.47 -10.31 -10.01
N GLU A 65 -13.48 -11.56 -10.47
CA GLU A 65 -12.43 -12.08 -11.37
C GLU A 65 -12.41 -11.37 -12.73
N LYS A 66 -13.47 -10.64 -13.12
CA LYS A 66 -13.48 -9.83 -14.35
C LYS A 66 -13.12 -8.35 -14.17
N GLN A 67 -12.94 -7.88 -12.94
CA GLN A 67 -12.60 -6.46 -12.67
C GLN A 67 -11.22 -6.28 -12.01
N THR A 68 -10.56 -7.40 -11.65
CA THR A 68 -9.18 -7.45 -11.16
C THR A 68 -8.14 -7.52 -12.29
N GLU A 69 -8.53 -7.38 -13.54
CA GLU A 69 -7.57 -7.25 -14.65
C GLU A 69 -6.86 -5.89 -14.62
N SER A 70 -7.50 -4.81 -14.14
CA SER A 70 -6.88 -3.47 -14.20
C SER A 70 -5.81 -3.21 -13.14
N GLY A 71 -5.99 -3.71 -11.92
CA GLY A 71 -5.03 -3.51 -10.82
C GLY A 71 -3.79 -4.42 -10.91
N SER A 72 -3.99 -5.66 -11.41
CA SER A 72 -2.86 -6.55 -11.72
C SER A 72 -2.04 -6.00 -12.88
N GLN A 73 -2.70 -5.52 -13.94
CA GLN A 73 -2.04 -4.97 -15.11
C GLN A 73 -1.26 -3.68 -14.80
N GLU A 74 -1.75 -2.78 -13.94
CA GLU A 74 -0.98 -1.58 -13.55
C GLU A 74 0.28 -1.95 -12.75
N SER A 75 0.17 -2.91 -11.83
CA SER A 75 1.32 -3.42 -11.08
C SER A 75 2.33 -4.13 -11.98
N GLU A 76 1.86 -4.91 -12.95
CA GLU A 76 2.68 -5.62 -13.92
C GLU A 76 3.34 -4.65 -14.90
N ILE A 77 2.64 -3.59 -15.32
CA ILE A 77 3.20 -2.50 -16.12
C ILE A 77 4.32 -1.79 -15.34
N LEU A 78 4.12 -1.47 -14.06
CA LEU A 78 5.15 -0.84 -13.24
C LEU A 78 6.37 -1.74 -13.03
N VAL A 79 6.14 -3.04 -12.79
CA VAL A 79 7.23 -4.03 -12.68
C VAL A 79 8.00 -4.13 -14.00
N ASN A 80 7.30 -4.21 -15.13
CA ASN A 80 7.92 -4.29 -16.46
C ASN A 80 8.69 -3.01 -16.82
N GLN A 81 8.16 -1.83 -16.48
CA GLN A 81 8.86 -0.55 -16.65
C GLN A 81 10.13 -0.49 -15.81
N HIS A 82 10.07 -0.95 -14.56
CA HIS A 82 11.22 -0.97 -13.67
C HIS A 82 12.29 -1.97 -14.14
N GLU A 83 11.90 -3.14 -14.62
CA GLU A 83 12.81 -4.11 -15.22
C GLU A 83 13.43 -3.59 -16.53
N ALA A 84 12.64 -2.93 -17.40
CA ALA A 84 13.15 -2.27 -18.60
C ALA A 84 14.15 -1.16 -18.26
N LEU A 85 13.85 -0.35 -17.24
CA LEU A 85 14.76 0.71 -16.78
C LEU A 85 16.07 0.12 -16.25
N LYS A 86 16.02 -0.93 -15.42
CA LYS A 86 17.21 -1.63 -14.95
C LYS A 86 18.05 -2.17 -16.10
N ALA A 87 17.42 -2.79 -17.09
CA ALA A 87 18.10 -3.33 -18.26
C ALA A 87 18.80 -2.22 -19.05
N LEU A 88 18.11 -1.09 -19.28
CA LEU A 88 18.69 0.08 -19.94
C LEU A 88 19.84 0.69 -19.15
N THR A 89 19.71 0.86 -17.83
CA THR A 89 20.80 1.36 -16.98
C THR A 89 22.01 0.42 -17.00
N LYS A 90 21.77 -0.89 -16.98
CA LYS A 90 22.84 -1.89 -17.08
C LYS A 90 23.56 -1.78 -18.42
N GLN A 91 22.81 -1.76 -19.53
CA GLN A 91 23.38 -1.61 -20.86
C GLN A 91 24.13 -0.29 -20.99
N TRP A 92 23.60 0.79 -20.43
CA TRP A 92 24.25 2.08 -20.42
C TRP A 92 25.59 2.04 -19.68
N MET A 93 25.69 1.35 -18.54
CA MET A 93 26.95 1.18 -17.81
C MET A 93 27.96 0.27 -18.53
N GLU A 94 27.49 -0.77 -19.22
CA GLU A 94 28.36 -1.80 -19.83
C GLU A 94 28.81 -1.44 -21.26
N GLU A 95 27.96 -0.78 -22.04
CA GLU A 95 28.15 -0.51 -23.48
C GLU A 95 28.14 0.98 -23.83
N GLY A 96 27.79 1.85 -22.88
CA GLY A 96 27.72 3.29 -23.10
C GLY A 96 29.09 3.95 -23.24
N ASP A 97 29.11 5.10 -23.89
CA ASP A 97 30.31 5.93 -24.02
C ASP A 97 30.62 6.64 -22.69
N GLU A 98 31.87 6.53 -22.20
CA GLU A 98 32.28 7.12 -20.92
C GLU A 98 32.06 8.64 -20.86
N LYS A 99 32.24 9.32 -22.01
CA LYS A 99 32.04 10.77 -22.08
C LYS A 99 30.56 11.12 -21.94
N GLU A 100 29.68 10.45 -22.68
CA GLU A 100 28.22 10.63 -22.56
C GLU A 100 27.73 10.33 -21.13
N GLN A 101 28.25 9.27 -20.50
CA GLN A 101 27.94 8.92 -19.11
C GLN A 101 28.34 10.01 -18.13
N THR A 102 29.54 10.56 -18.29
CA THR A 102 30.09 11.60 -17.40
C THR A 102 29.29 12.90 -17.53
N GLU A 103 28.99 13.33 -18.75
CA GLU A 103 28.19 14.54 -19.00
C GLU A 103 26.76 14.39 -18.45
N THR A 104 26.15 13.24 -18.65
CA THR A 104 24.81 12.94 -18.10
C THR A 104 24.82 12.94 -16.58
N TRP A 105 25.87 12.38 -15.96
CA TRP A 105 26.02 12.36 -14.50
C TRP A 105 26.21 13.76 -13.91
N GLU A 106 26.98 14.63 -14.56
CA GLU A 106 27.14 16.03 -14.15
C GLU A 106 25.83 16.81 -14.27
N TYR A 107 25.09 16.63 -15.37
CA TYR A 107 23.78 17.24 -15.57
C TYR A 107 22.78 16.84 -14.47
N LEU A 108 22.69 15.54 -14.16
CA LEU A 108 21.79 15.03 -13.12
C LEU A 108 22.18 15.55 -11.72
N ARG A 109 23.48 15.64 -11.43
CA ARG A 109 23.98 16.20 -10.17
C ARG A 109 23.60 17.66 -10.03
N GLN A 110 23.79 18.46 -11.08
CA GLN A 110 23.43 19.86 -11.08
C GLN A 110 21.91 20.06 -10.88
N ALA A 111 21.08 19.23 -11.52
CA ALA A 111 19.64 19.27 -11.34
C ALA A 111 19.21 18.97 -9.89
N LEU A 112 19.84 17.99 -9.23
CA LEU A 112 19.57 17.66 -7.82
C LEU A 112 20.04 18.76 -6.87
N GLU A 113 21.18 19.38 -7.13
CA GLU A 113 21.67 20.53 -6.37
C GLU A 113 20.75 21.74 -6.53
N GLU A 114 20.27 22.03 -7.74
CA GLU A 114 19.35 23.14 -8.00
C GLU A 114 17.97 22.93 -7.36
N ASP A 115 17.48 21.70 -7.30
CA ASP A 115 16.23 21.36 -6.62
C ASP A 115 16.38 21.46 -5.09
N SER A 116 17.53 21.07 -4.54
CA SER A 116 17.82 21.18 -3.10
C SER A 116 17.97 22.62 -2.59
N VAL A 117 18.31 23.58 -3.46
CA VAL A 117 18.44 25.01 -3.14
C VAL A 117 17.08 25.73 -3.15
N LYS A 118 16.03 25.09 -3.66
CA LYS A 118 14.67 25.65 -3.78
C LYS A 118 13.69 25.22 -2.68
N ILE A 119 14.17 24.51 -1.64
CA ILE A 119 13.37 24.03 -0.50
C ILE A 119 13.64 24.86 0.76
#